data_AF-A0AAW0HDZ0-F1
#
_entry.id   AF-A0AAW0HDZ0-F1
#
_cell.length_a   1.000
_cell.length_b   1.000
_cell.length_c   1.000
_cell.angle_alpha   90.00
_cell.angle_beta   90.00
_cell.angle_gamma   90.00
#
_symmetry.space_group_name_H-M   'P 1'
#
loop_
_entity.id
_entity.type
_entity.pdbx_description
1 polymer ?
#
loop_
_entity_poly.entity_id
_entity_poly.type
_entity_poly.pdbx_seq_one_letter_code
_entity_poly.pdbx_strand_id
1 'polypeptide(L)'
;LREKYGDVFTVHLGPKPVVMLYGAEAIREALVDQAEAFSGRGTIAVVQPIFKDYGVIFANGERWKALRRFSLATMRDFGMGKRSVEERIQEEARCLVEDLRKSQGAPLDPTFLFQCITANIICSIVFGERFDYKDRQFLRLLDLFYRTFSLISSLSSQVFELFSGFLKYFPGTHIQVSKNLQEILDYIGHSVEKHRATLDPNSPRDFIDTYLLRMEK
;
A
#
# COMPACT_ATOMS: atom_id res chain seq x y z
N LEU A 1 -3.85 11.39 -27.92
CA LEU A 1 -4.65 12.47 -27.27
C LEU A 1 -3.79 13.70 -27.03
N ARG A 2 -2.67 13.57 -26.30
CA ARG A 2 -1.70 14.67 -26.10
C ARG A 2 -1.34 15.42 -27.38
N GLU A 3 -0.92 14.71 -28.42
CA GLU A 3 -0.53 15.31 -29.72
C GLU A 3 -1.60 16.22 -30.33
N LYS A 4 -2.88 15.97 -30.04
CA LYS A 4 -4.01 16.73 -30.59
C LYS A 4 -4.51 17.83 -29.66
N TYR A 5 -4.45 17.62 -28.35
CA TYR A 5 -5.08 18.50 -27.35
C TYR A 5 -4.10 19.20 -26.41
N GLY A 6 -2.79 18.97 -26.57
CA GLY A 6 -1.75 19.56 -25.74
C GLY A 6 -1.49 18.79 -24.45
N ASP A 7 -0.81 19.47 -23.52
CA ASP A 7 -0.31 18.89 -22.26
C ASP A 7 -1.36 18.87 -21.13
N VAL A 8 -2.45 19.64 -21.26
CA VAL A 8 -3.58 19.63 -20.32
C VAL A 8 -4.89 19.46 -21.09
N PHE A 9 -5.61 18.37 -20.84
CA PHE A 9 -6.86 18.06 -21.54
C PHE A 9 -7.81 17.22 -20.67
N THR A 10 -9.10 17.21 -21.00
CA THR A 10 -10.10 16.42 -20.27
C THR A 10 -10.49 15.17 -21.04
N VAL A 11 -10.57 14.03 -20.36
CA VAL A 11 -11.08 12.76 -20.88
C VAL A 11 -12.27 12.33 -20.01
N HIS A 12 -13.33 11.83 -20.65
CA HIS A 12 -14.46 11.26 -19.94
C HIS A 12 -14.24 9.76 -19.74
N LEU A 13 -13.93 9.37 -18.50
CA LEU A 13 -13.83 7.98 -18.07
C LEU A 13 -15.22 7.50 -17.65
N GLY A 14 -15.98 6.97 -18.63
CA GLY A 14 -17.40 6.68 -18.43
C GLY A 14 -18.16 7.98 -18.12
N PRO A 15 -18.93 8.06 -17.01
CA PRO A 15 -19.62 9.28 -16.62
C PRO A 15 -18.70 10.31 -15.91
N LYS A 16 -17.43 9.98 -15.64
CA LYS A 16 -16.52 10.81 -14.84
C LYS A 16 -15.58 11.64 -15.72
N PRO A 17 -15.67 12.98 -15.71
CA PRO A 17 -14.66 13.82 -16.35
C PRO A 17 -13.35 13.77 -15.54
N VAL A 18 -12.23 13.55 -16.22
CA VAL A 18 -10.89 13.49 -15.64
C VAL A 18 -9.95 14.41 -16.42
N VAL A 19 -9.33 15.34 -15.71
CA VAL A 19 -8.29 16.21 -16.27
C VAL A 19 -6.96 15.44 -16.29
N MET A 20 -6.35 15.37 -17.47
CA MET A 20 -5.05 14.76 -17.71
C MET A 20 -3.98 15.84 -17.73
N LEU A 21 -2.97 15.69 -16.88
CA LEU A 21 -1.78 16.52 -16.87
C LEU A 21 -0.62 15.71 -17.45
N TYR A 22 0.02 16.25 -18.48
CA TYR A 22 1.11 15.58 -19.19
C TYR A 22 2.34 16.47 -19.24
N GLY A 23 3.51 15.88 -18.98
CA GLY A 23 4.79 16.59 -19.02
C GLY A 23 5.16 17.20 -17.66
N ALA A 24 6.47 17.36 -17.45
CA ALA A 24 7.02 17.74 -16.14
C ALA A 24 6.54 19.14 -15.70
N GLU A 25 6.40 20.08 -16.63
CA GLU A 25 5.97 21.45 -16.35
C GLU A 25 4.53 21.49 -15.83
N ALA A 26 3.57 20.96 -16.59
CA ALA A 26 2.16 20.90 -16.19
C ALA A 26 1.94 20.11 -14.90
N ILE A 27 2.67 19.00 -14.71
CA ILE A 27 2.61 18.20 -13.47
C ILE A 27 3.15 19.01 -12.29
N ARG A 28 4.27 19.71 -12.44
CA ARG A 28 4.88 20.53 -11.39
C ARG A 28 3.97 21.72 -11.02
N GLU A 29 3.46 22.44 -12.01
CA GLU A 29 2.58 23.58 -11.79
C GLU A 29 1.35 23.18 -10.96
N ALA A 30 0.69 22.07 -11.32
CA ALA A 30 -0.48 21.61 -10.60
C ALA A 30 -0.13 21.04 -9.20
N LEU A 31 0.83 20.12 -9.12
CA LEU A 31 1.08 19.35 -7.88
C LEU A 31 1.99 20.06 -6.87
N VAL A 32 2.74 21.08 -7.29
CA VAL A 32 3.67 21.85 -6.44
C VAL A 32 3.20 23.28 -6.29
N ASP A 33 3.08 24.02 -7.38
CA ASP A 33 2.78 25.46 -7.32
C ASP A 33 1.33 25.71 -6.89
N GLN A 34 0.40 24.80 -7.24
CA GLN A 34 -1.01 24.81 -6.83
C GLN A 34 -1.36 23.64 -5.89
N ALA A 35 -0.40 23.20 -5.06
CA ALA A 35 -0.53 21.99 -4.25
C ALA A 35 -1.80 21.95 -3.38
N GLU A 36 -2.27 23.07 -2.86
CA GLU A 36 -3.50 23.10 -2.03
C GLU A 36 -4.72 22.64 -2.82
N ALA A 37 -4.90 23.12 -4.07
CA ALA A 37 -6.01 22.74 -4.93
C ALA A 37 -5.91 21.28 -5.45
N PHE A 38 -4.69 20.79 -5.72
CA PHE A 38 -4.45 19.45 -6.28
C PHE A 38 -4.07 18.38 -5.24
N SER A 39 -4.10 18.71 -3.94
CA SER A 39 -3.75 17.77 -2.87
C SER A 39 -4.78 16.66 -2.64
N GLY A 40 -5.98 16.78 -3.21
CA GLY A 40 -7.05 15.80 -3.07
C GLY A 40 -6.68 14.41 -3.58
N ARG A 41 -7.31 13.38 -3.02
CA ARG A 41 -7.20 11.98 -3.48
C ARG A 41 -8.37 11.61 -4.36
N GLY A 42 -8.06 11.17 -5.57
CA GLY A 42 -9.03 10.61 -6.50
C GLY A 42 -9.51 9.23 -6.07
N THR A 43 -10.73 8.89 -6.48
CA THR A 43 -11.30 7.55 -6.26
C THR A 43 -10.69 6.53 -7.22
N ILE A 44 -10.35 5.35 -6.70
CA ILE A 44 -10.08 4.13 -7.46
C ILE A 44 -11.24 3.17 -7.17
N ALA A 45 -12.16 3.03 -8.12
CA ALA A 45 -13.44 2.37 -7.94
C ALA A 45 -13.32 0.91 -7.51
N VAL A 46 -12.30 0.18 -7.99
CA VAL A 46 -12.16 -1.26 -7.70
C VAL A 46 -11.81 -1.54 -6.22
N VAL A 47 -11.16 -0.60 -5.52
CA VAL A 47 -10.77 -0.77 -4.10
C VAL A 47 -11.61 0.05 -3.14
N GLN A 48 -12.36 1.04 -3.64
CA GLN A 48 -13.19 1.93 -2.83
C GLN A 48 -14.19 1.21 -1.91
N PRO A 49 -14.87 0.11 -2.32
CA PRO A 49 -15.84 -0.58 -1.46
C PRO A 49 -15.24 -1.13 -0.16
N ILE A 50 -13.95 -1.45 -0.18
CA ILE A 50 -13.21 -2.01 0.97
C ILE A 50 -12.63 -0.89 1.83
N PHE A 51 -11.89 0.04 1.23
CA PHE A 51 -11.19 1.08 2.00
C PHE A 51 -12.09 2.23 2.46
N LYS A 52 -13.21 2.51 1.76
CA LYS A 52 -14.21 3.54 2.14
C LYS A 52 -13.60 4.89 2.57
N ASP A 53 -12.55 5.33 1.87
CA ASP A 53 -11.80 6.56 2.15
C ASP A 53 -11.11 6.60 3.54
N TYR A 54 -10.79 5.43 4.09
CA TYR A 54 -9.92 5.26 5.27
C TYR A 54 -8.46 4.99 4.84
N GLY A 55 -7.55 5.19 5.80
CA GLY A 55 -6.11 5.04 5.60
C GLY A 55 -5.46 6.25 4.92
N VAL A 56 -4.15 6.37 5.09
CA VAL A 56 -3.38 7.54 4.61
C VAL A 56 -3.34 7.69 3.09
N ILE A 57 -3.56 6.60 2.35
CA ILE A 57 -3.52 6.57 0.88
C ILE A 57 -4.81 7.15 0.28
N PHE A 58 -5.98 6.79 0.83
CA PHE A 58 -7.29 7.11 0.24
C PHE A 58 -8.06 8.23 0.96
N ALA A 59 -7.70 8.56 2.21
CA ALA A 59 -8.37 9.63 2.93
C ALA A 59 -8.16 11.01 2.29
N ASN A 60 -9.10 11.93 2.57
CA ASN A 60 -9.05 13.35 2.20
C ASN A 60 -9.18 14.25 3.44
N GLY A 61 -8.93 15.56 3.27
CA GLY A 61 -9.16 16.59 4.28
C GLY A 61 -8.34 16.40 5.57
N GLU A 62 -8.93 16.76 6.71
CA GLU A 62 -8.25 16.68 8.01
C GLU A 62 -7.87 15.25 8.41
N ARG A 63 -8.67 14.25 8.02
CA ARG A 63 -8.33 12.83 8.24
C ARG A 63 -7.00 12.49 7.57
N TRP A 64 -6.83 12.88 6.32
CA TRP A 64 -5.58 12.66 5.59
C TRP A 64 -4.41 13.41 6.24
N LYS A 65 -4.58 14.69 6.58
CA LYS A 65 -3.52 15.48 7.23
C LYS A 65 -3.09 14.89 8.56
N ALA A 66 -4.04 14.41 9.37
CA ALA A 66 -3.75 13.78 10.66
C ALA A 66 -3.02 12.44 10.48
N LEU A 67 -3.55 11.54 9.65
CA LEU A 67 -2.94 10.24 9.37
C LEU A 67 -1.56 10.37 8.74
N ARG A 68 -1.38 11.28 7.78
CA ARG A 68 -0.07 11.53 7.14
C ARG A 68 0.96 12.04 8.14
N ARG A 69 0.61 13.01 8.99
CA ARG A 69 1.51 13.54 10.02
C ARG A 69 1.90 12.44 11.01
N PHE A 70 0.92 11.67 11.48
CA PHE A 70 1.16 10.54 12.36
C PHE A 70 2.08 9.51 11.70
N SER A 71 1.72 9.00 10.51
CA SER A 71 2.50 7.96 9.84
C SER A 71 3.94 8.38 9.58
N LEU A 72 4.17 9.62 9.14
CA LEU A 72 5.53 10.13 8.90
C LEU A 72 6.34 10.26 10.19
N ALA A 73 5.73 10.77 11.27
CA ALA A 73 6.38 10.87 12.57
C ALA A 73 6.77 9.48 13.10
N THR A 74 5.80 8.56 13.13
CA THR A 74 5.99 7.19 13.61
C THR A 74 7.05 6.43 12.79
N MET A 75 6.99 6.50 11.45
CA MET A 75 8.01 5.85 10.61
C MET A 75 9.42 6.40 10.88
N ARG A 76 9.57 7.72 11.09
CA ARG A 76 10.86 8.35 11.43
C ARG A 76 11.36 7.93 12.82
N ASP A 77 10.45 7.71 13.77
CA ASP A 77 10.78 7.27 15.12
C ASP A 77 11.24 5.80 15.13
N PHE A 78 10.62 4.95 14.31
CA PHE A 78 11.08 3.56 14.06
C PHE A 78 12.27 3.44 13.10
N GLY A 79 12.88 4.57 12.71
CA GLY A 79 14.16 4.58 12.04
C GLY A 79 14.16 4.90 10.56
N MET A 80 13.01 5.20 9.95
CA MET A 80 12.97 5.61 8.54
C MET A 80 13.83 6.88 8.36
N GLY A 81 14.89 6.77 7.55
CA GLY A 81 15.89 7.82 7.38
C GLY A 81 16.98 7.88 8.48
N LYS A 82 17.09 6.86 9.33
CA LYS A 82 18.12 6.70 10.38
C LYS A 82 18.83 5.34 10.23
N ARG A 83 19.94 5.16 10.97
CA ARG A 83 20.75 3.92 10.96
C ARG A 83 19.96 2.66 11.34
N SER A 84 18.89 2.76 12.14
CA SER A 84 18.14 1.56 12.56
C SER A 84 17.34 0.89 11.44
N VAL A 85 16.83 1.64 10.44
CA VAL A 85 16.26 1.00 9.24
C VAL A 85 17.36 0.47 8.32
N GLU A 86 18.51 1.15 8.25
CA GLU A 86 19.67 0.64 7.52
C GLU A 86 20.12 -0.72 8.08
N GLU A 87 20.18 -0.88 9.40
CA GLU A 87 20.50 -2.14 10.08
C GLU A 87 19.50 -3.25 9.71
N ARG A 88 18.19 -2.95 9.70
CA ARG A 88 17.14 -3.89 9.27
C ARG A 88 17.29 -4.28 7.80
N ILE A 89 17.64 -3.33 6.92
CA ILE A 89 17.91 -3.59 5.50
C ILE A 89 19.16 -4.47 5.35
N GLN A 90 20.22 -4.20 6.10
CA GLN A 90 21.43 -5.02 6.08
C GLN A 90 21.16 -6.43 6.60
N GLU A 91 20.34 -6.60 7.64
CA GLU A 91 19.90 -7.90 8.12
C GLU A 91 19.14 -8.67 7.03
N GLU A 92 18.13 -8.04 6.41
CA GLU A 92 17.37 -8.65 5.31
C GLU A 92 18.27 -9.04 4.13
N ALA A 93 19.24 -8.17 3.79
CA ALA A 93 20.20 -8.43 2.73
C ALA A 93 21.11 -9.64 3.04
N ARG A 94 21.52 -9.81 4.31
CA ARG A 94 22.26 -11.01 4.74
C ARG A 94 21.42 -12.27 4.56
N CYS A 95 20.16 -12.25 5.02
CA CYS A 95 19.23 -13.36 4.83
C CYS A 95 19.02 -13.70 3.35
N LEU A 96 18.87 -12.69 2.48
CA LEU A 96 18.75 -12.87 1.04
C LEU A 96 20.00 -13.56 0.45
N VAL A 97 21.20 -13.10 0.80
CA VAL A 97 22.45 -13.67 0.30
C VAL A 97 22.59 -15.13 0.75
N GLU A 98 22.22 -15.46 1.99
CA GLU A 98 22.20 -16.84 2.47
C GLU A 98 21.23 -17.72 1.69
N ASP A 99 20.05 -17.23 1.37
CA ASP A 99 19.07 -17.98 0.60
C ASP A 99 19.48 -18.15 -0.88
N LEU A 100 20.05 -17.12 -1.48
CA LEU A 100 20.63 -17.22 -2.83
C LEU A 100 21.81 -18.19 -2.89
N ARG A 101 22.63 -18.29 -1.84
CA ARG A 101 23.71 -19.29 -1.79
C ARG A 101 23.19 -20.73 -1.80
N LYS A 102 22.00 -20.98 -1.25
CA LYS A 102 21.39 -22.33 -1.23
C LYS A 102 21.00 -22.81 -2.62
N SER A 103 20.78 -21.92 -3.60
CA SER A 103 20.50 -22.33 -4.98
C SER A 103 21.73 -22.83 -5.74
N GLN A 104 22.94 -22.65 -5.19
CA GLN A 104 24.20 -23.15 -5.76
C GLN A 104 24.42 -22.76 -7.24
N GLY A 105 23.93 -21.58 -7.65
CA GLY A 105 24.05 -21.09 -9.02
C GLY A 105 23.02 -21.66 -9.99
N ALA A 106 22.04 -22.44 -9.52
CA ALA A 106 20.91 -22.86 -10.33
C ALA A 106 20.07 -21.64 -10.77
N PRO A 107 19.58 -21.61 -12.02
CA PRO A 107 18.61 -20.62 -12.45
C PRO A 107 17.37 -20.65 -11.54
N LEU A 108 16.97 -19.49 -11.03
CA LEU A 108 15.77 -19.32 -10.20
C LEU A 108 15.06 -18.03 -10.59
N ASP A 109 13.75 -17.97 -10.39
CA ASP A 109 12.97 -16.75 -10.52
C ASP A 109 13.07 -15.93 -9.21
N PRO A 110 13.76 -14.78 -9.19
CA PRO A 110 13.97 -14.00 -7.97
C PRO A 110 12.78 -13.13 -7.60
N THR A 111 11.72 -13.08 -8.42
CA THR A 111 10.56 -12.20 -8.21
C THR A 111 9.99 -12.37 -6.82
N PHE A 112 9.86 -13.63 -6.38
CA PHE A 112 9.32 -13.96 -5.07
C PHE A 112 10.23 -13.52 -3.91
N LEU A 113 11.55 -13.70 -4.06
CA LEU A 113 12.52 -13.25 -3.04
C LEU A 113 12.50 -11.73 -2.89
N PHE A 114 12.41 -10.98 -3.99
CA PHE A 114 12.32 -9.53 -3.94
C PHE A 114 11.02 -9.03 -3.29
N GLN A 115 9.91 -9.75 -3.48
CA GLN A 115 8.66 -9.47 -2.76
C GLN A 115 8.82 -9.73 -1.26
N CYS A 116 9.46 -10.84 -0.86
CA CYS A 116 9.70 -11.17 0.54
C CYS A 116 10.53 -10.10 1.26
N ILE A 117 11.69 -9.75 0.71
CA ILE A 117 12.61 -8.82 1.38
C ILE A 117 11.98 -7.43 1.52
N THR A 118 11.30 -6.94 0.49
CA THR A 118 10.67 -5.61 0.53
C THR A 118 9.50 -5.58 1.52
N ALA A 119 8.71 -6.65 1.56
CA ALA A 119 7.62 -6.78 2.52
C ALA A 119 8.12 -6.94 3.95
N ASN A 120 9.21 -7.68 4.19
CA ASN A 120 9.76 -7.88 5.52
C ASN A 120 10.28 -6.58 6.15
N ILE A 121 10.86 -5.66 5.36
CA ILE A 121 11.22 -4.34 5.89
C ILE A 121 9.99 -3.63 6.45
N ILE A 122 8.88 -3.62 5.71
CA ILE A 122 7.63 -3.01 6.16
C ILE A 122 7.01 -3.78 7.35
N CYS A 123 7.00 -5.11 7.30
CA CYS A 123 6.49 -5.95 8.40
C CYS A 123 7.25 -5.69 9.69
N SER A 124 8.57 -5.54 9.62
CA SER A 124 9.39 -5.27 10.80
C SER A 124 9.09 -3.93 11.46
N ILE A 125 8.61 -2.94 10.67
CA ILE A 125 8.22 -1.61 11.17
C ILE A 125 6.77 -1.61 11.67
N VAL A 126 5.88 -2.34 10.98
CA VAL A 126 4.44 -2.33 11.25
C VAL A 126 4.05 -3.32 12.34
N PHE A 127 4.60 -4.53 12.30
CA PHE A 127 4.30 -5.65 13.21
C PHE A 127 5.44 -5.92 14.21
N GLY A 128 6.54 -5.18 14.14
CA GLY A 128 7.68 -5.35 15.03
C GLY A 128 8.56 -6.58 14.73
N GLU A 129 8.17 -7.44 13.79
CA GLU A 129 8.86 -8.70 13.48
C GLU A 129 9.08 -8.93 11.98
N ARG A 130 10.11 -9.74 11.66
CA ARG A 130 10.35 -10.29 10.32
C ARG A 130 9.67 -11.66 10.21
N PHE A 131 9.27 -12.03 8.99
CA PHE A 131 8.79 -13.38 8.70
C PHE A 131 9.87 -14.22 8.03
N ASP A 132 9.87 -15.52 8.32
CA ASP A 132 10.65 -16.51 7.58
C ASP A 132 10.11 -16.61 6.15
N TYR A 133 10.99 -16.74 5.15
CA TYR A 133 10.59 -16.86 3.75
C TYR A 133 9.76 -18.12 3.45
N LYS A 134 9.72 -19.09 4.37
CA LYS A 134 8.91 -20.30 4.29
C LYS A 134 7.65 -20.23 5.16
N ASP A 135 7.43 -19.15 5.90
CA ASP A 135 6.25 -18.98 6.73
C ASP A 135 4.98 -18.97 5.87
N ARG A 136 4.08 -19.94 6.09
CA ARG A 136 2.90 -20.13 5.23
C ARG A 136 1.92 -18.95 5.30
N GLN A 137 1.82 -18.26 6.43
CA GLN A 137 0.92 -17.11 6.58
C GLN A 137 1.50 -15.90 5.84
N PHE A 138 2.80 -15.66 5.95
CA PHE A 138 3.49 -14.61 5.20
C PHE A 138 3.45 -14.86 3.70
N LEU A 139 3.75 -16.09 3.26
CA LEU A 139 3.62 -16.51 1.86
C LEU A 139 2.23 -16.25 1.30
N ARG A 140 1.18 -16.57 2.08
CA ARG A 140 -0.21 -16.33 1.71
C ARG A 140 -0.49 -14.83 1.59
N LEU A 141 -0.01 -14.03 2.54
CA LEU A 141 -0.19 -12.57 2.52
C LEU A 141 0.45 -11.94 1.27
N LEU A 142 1.67 -12.36 0.90
CA LEU A 142 2.36 -11.89 -0.30
C LEU A 142 1.62 -12.29 -1.59
N ASP A 143 1.16 -13.54 -1.68
CA ASP A 143 0.36 -14.02 -2.82
C ASP A 143 -0.93 -13.21 -2.97
N LEU A 144 -1.61 -12.88 -1.87
CA LEU A 144 -2.80 -12.02 -1.90
C LEU A 144 -2.48 -10.62 -2.40
N PHE A 145 -1.39 -9.99 -1.94
CA PHE A 145 -0.97 -8.68 -2.45
C PHE A 145 -0.67 -8.76 -3.96
N TYR A 146 0.15 -9.71 -4.38
CA TYR A 146 0.54 -9.88 -5.78
C TYR A 146 -0.69 -10.08 -6.69
N ARG A 147 -1.58 -11.02 -6.33
CA ARG A 147 -2.82 -11.27 -7.09
C ARG A 147 -3.71 -10.04 -7.13
N THR A 148 -3.84 -9.32 -6.04
CA THR A 148 -4.65 -8.10 -5.98
C THR A 148 -4.09 -7.03 -6.91
N PHE A 149 -2.78 -6.77 -6.90
CA PHE A 149 -2.14 -5.83 -7.82
C PHE A 149 -2.29 -6.24 -9.29
N SER A 150 -2.13 -7.53 -9.59
CA SER A 150 -2.34 -8.08 -10.93
C SER A 150 -3.79 -7.88 -11.41
N LEU A 151 -4.77 -8.18 -10.55
CA LEU A 151 -6.19 -8.02 -10.85
C LEU A 151 -6.58 -6.55 -11.03
N ILE A 152 -6.11 -5.64 -10.17
CA ILE A 152 -6.37 -4.19 -10.27
C ILE A 152 -5.83 -3.63 -11.59
N SER A 153 -4.69 -4.15 -12.07
CA SER A 153 -4.06 -3.72 -13.32
C SER A 153 -4.70 -4.32 -14.58
N SER A 154 -5.60 -5.29 -14.43
CA SER A 154 -6.22 -5.99 -15.56
C SER A 154 -7.21 -5.12 -16.34
N LEU A 155 -7.43 -5.47 -17.62
CA LEU A 155 -8.43 -4.80 -18.47
C LEU A 155 -9.83 -4.81 -17.84
N SER A 156 -10.20 -5.90 -17.18
CA SER A 156 -11.50 -6.01 -16.50
C SER A 156 -11.67 -4.96 -15.39
N SER A 157 -10.61 -4.66 -14.64
CA SER A 157 -10.62 -3.63 -13.60
C SER A 157 -10.61 -2.22 -14.18
N GLN A 158 -9.95 -2.00 -15.32
CA GLN A 158 -10.03 -0.73 -16.05
C GLN A 158 -11.46 -0.48 -16.56
N VAL A 159 -12.14 -1.50 -17.09
CA VAL A 159 -13.56 -1.43 -17.47
C VAL A 159 -14.45 -1.18 -16.24
N PHE A 160 -14.14 -1.83 -15.11
CA PHE A 160 -14.83 -1.56 -13.85
C PHE A 160 -14.65 -0.11 -13.39
N GLU A 161 -13.47 0.50 -13.54
CA GLU A 161 -13.24 1.91 -13.20
C GLU A 161 -14.18 2.84 -13.99
N LEU A 162 -14.39 2.55 -15.28
CA LEU A 162 -15.27 3.33 -16.16
C LEU A 162 -16.77 3.18 -15.80
N PHE A 163 -17.20 1.96 -15.44
CA PHE A 163 -18.63 1.61 -15.34
C PHE A 163 -19.02 0.95 -14.01
N SER A 164 -18.30 1.25 -12.93
CA SER A 164 -18.50 0.66 -11.59
C SER A 164 -19.93 0.80 -11.08
N GLY A 165 -20.62 1.90 -11.40
CA GLY A 165 -22.02 2.14 -11.01
C GLY A 165 -22.99 1.06 -11.50
N PHE A 166 -22.70 0.42 -12.65
CA PHE A 166 -23.46 -0.67 -13.22
C PHE A 166 -22.83 -2.04 -12.95
N LEU A 167 -21.51 -2.16 -13.14
CA LEU A 167 -20.82 -3.45 -13.07
C LEU A 167 -20.71 -4.04 -11.67
N LYS A 168 -20.89 -3.22 -10.62
CA LYS A 168 -20.90 -3.70 -9.22
C LYS A 168 -22.00 -4.72 -8.89
N TYR A 169 -23.03 -4.83 -9.74
CA TYR A 169 -24.13 -5.78 -9.54
C TYR A 169 -23.88 -7.14 -10.23
N PHE A 170 -22.79 -7.27 -10.99
CA PHE A 170 -22.46 -8.47 -11.75
C PHE A 170 -21.20 -9.15 -11.18
N PRO A 171 -21.04 -10.47 -11.37
CA PRO A 171 -19.80 -11.13 -10.99
C PRO A 171 -18.61 -10.61 -11.81
N GLY A 172 -17.44 -10.48 -11.17
CA GLY A 172 -16.23 -10.02 -11.85
C GLY A 172 -15.00 -9.98 -10.94
N THR A 173 -13.88 -9.55 -11.51
CA THR A 173 -12.58 -9.46 -10.82
C THR A 173 -12.60 -8.53 -9.61
N HIS A 174 -13.44 -7.49 -9.60
CA HIS A 174 -13.64 -6.60 -8.46
C HIS A 174 -14.12 -7.34 -7.19
N ILE A 175 -14.88 -8.44 -7.34
CA ILE A 175 -15.28 -9.29 -6.21
C ILE A 175 -14.06 -10.06 -5.67
N GLN A 176 -13.20 -10.58 -6.55
CA GLN A 176 -11.99 -11.28 -6.13
C GLN A 176 -11.00 -10.33 -5.44
N VAL A 177 -10.83 -9.11 -5.98
CA VAL A 177 -10.05 -8.05 -5.33
C VAL A 177 -10.60 -7.76 -3.93
N SER A 178 -11.92 -7.62 -3.81
CA SER A 178 -12.58 -7.39 -2.52
C SER A 178 -12.33 -8.52 -1.52
N LYS A 179 -12.43 -9.78 -1.96
CA LYS A 179 -12.16 -10.96 -1.12
C LYS A 179 -10.70 -11.01 -0.66
N ASN A 180 -9.75 -10.79 -1.56
CA ASN A 180 -8.34 -10.78 -1.22
C ASN A 180 -8.00 -9.69 -0.20
N LEU A 181 -8.51 -8.47 -0.42
CA LEU A 181 -8.29 -7.35 0.50
C LEU A 181 -8.94 -7.60 1.86
N GLN A 182 -10.11 -8.24 1.90
CA GLN A 182 -10.75 -8.62 3.15
C GLN A 182 -9.89 -9.61 3.95
N GLU A 183 -9.34 -10.64 3.29
CA GLU A 183 -8.45 -11.61 3.96
C GLU A 183 -7.17 -10.93 4.51
N ILE A 184 -6.62 -9.96 3.78
CA ILE A 184 -5.50 -9.12 4.26
C ILE A 184 -5.91 -8.30 5.50
N LEU A 185 -7.09 -7.66 5.46
CA LEU A 185 -7.59 -6.86 6.57
C LEU A 185 -7.88 -7.72 7.80
N ASP A 186 -8.40 -8.94 7.61
CA ASP A 186 -8.64 -9.88 8.70
C ASP A 186 -7.32 -10.26 9.36
N TYR A 187 -6.25 -10.52 8.59
CA TYR A 187 -4.92 -10.77 9.13
C TYR A 187 -4.39 -9.58 9.94
N ILE A 188 -4.50 -8.36 9.39
CA ILE A 188 -4.09 -7.13 10.08
C ILE A 188 -4.90 -6.95 11.37
N GLY A 189 -6.22 -7.18 11.33
CA GLY A 189 -7.10 -7.09 12.49
C GLY A 189 -6.70 -8.06 13.61
N HIS A 190 -6.42 -9.32 13.28
CA HIS A 190 -5.93 -10.29 14.27
C HIS A 190 -4.58 -9.85 14.87
N SER A 191 -3.69 -9.27 14.06
CA SER A 191 -2.43 -8.73 14.56
C SER A 191 -2.68 -7.57 15.52
N VAL A 192 -3.56 -6.62 15.18
CA VAL A 192 -3.93 -5.49 16.06
C VAL A 192 -4.48 -5.97 17.40
N GLU A 193 -5.32 -7.01 17.42
CA GLU A 193 -5.83 -7.57 18.68
C GLU A 193 -4.73 -8.22 19.53
N LYS A 194 -3.78 -8.93 18.91
CA LYS A 194 -2.59 -9.45 19.62
C LYS A 194 -1.74 -8.33 20.23
N HIS A 195 -1.56 -7.23 19.48
CA HIS A 195 -0.83 -6.06 19.97
C HIS A 195 -1.55 -5.41 21.15
N ARG A 196 -2.87 -5.20 21.05
CA ARG A 196 -3.71 -4.69 22.14
C ARG A 196 -3.61 -5.52 23.41
N ALA A 197 -3.61 -6.86 23.29
CA ALA A 197 -3.51 -7.76 24.44
C ALA A 197 -2.14 -7.73 25.15
N THR A 198 -1.10 -7.25 24.46
CA THR A 198 0.30 -7.25 24.95
C THR A 198 0.92 -5.86 24.96
N LEU A 199 0.08 -4.81 24.89
CA LEU A 199 0.51 -3.43 24.78
C LEU A 199 1.14 -2.95 26.09
N ASP A 200 2.39 -2.49 26.02
CA ASP A 200 3.04 -1.75 27.10
C ASP A 200 3.09 -0.25 26.72
N PRO A 201 2.33 0.62 27.44
CA PRO A 201 2.34 2.06 27.18
C PRO A 201 3.71 2.74 27.30
N ASN A 202 4.65 2.13 28.02
CA ASN A 202 5.99 2.69 28.22
C ASN A 202 6.99 2.28 27.14
N SER A 203 6.69 1.22 26.37
CA SER A 203 7.62 0.63 25.42
C SER A 203 6.90 0.15 24.14
N PRO A 204 6.43 1.07 23.27
CA PRO A 204 5.79 0.70 22.02
C PRO A 204 6.77 -0.05 21.10
N ARG A 205 6.36 -1.21 20.60
CA ARG A 205 7.21 -2.10 19.80
C ARG A 205 7.29 -1.70 18.34
N ASP A 206 6.21 -1.15 17.81
CA ASP A 206 6.00 -0.94 16.38
C ASP A 206 4.94 0.13 16.07
N PHE A 207 4.62 0.27 14.79
CA PHE A 207 3.61 1.19 14.30
C PHE A 207 2.23 0.95 14.92
N ILE A 208 1.82 -0.31 15.10
CA ILE A 208 0.50 -0.67 15.62
C ILE A 208 0.38 -0.22 17.07
N ASP A 209 1.36 -0.56 17.93
CA ASP A 209 1.37 -0.13 19.33
C ASP A 209 1.31 1.40 19.44
N THR A 210 2.11 2.09 18.63
CA THR A 210 2.14 3.57 18.62
C THR A 210 0.80 4.15 18.17
N TYR A 211 0.12 3.50 17.22
CA TYR A 211 -1.21 3.90 16.76
C TYR A 211 -2.26 3.66 17.86
N LEU A 212 -2.22 2.52 18.54
CA LEU A 212 -3.11 2.19 19.66
C LEU A 212 -2.98 3.21 20.80
N LEU A 213 -1.76 3.53 21.22
CA LEU A 213 -1.51 4.54 22.25
C LEU A 213 -1.94 5.94 21.83
N ARG A 214 -1.94 6.23 20.52
CA ARG A 214 -2.46 7.50 20.00
C ARG A 214 -3.98 7.54 19.98
N MET A 215 -4.66 6.42 19.82
CA MET A 215 -6.12 6.34 19.87
C MET A 215 -6.69 6.53 21.29
N GLU A 216 -5.91 6.21 22.32
CA GLU A 216 -6.30 6.39 23.72
C GLU A 216 -6.11 7.82 24.24
N LYS A 217 -5.52 8.72 23.44
CA LYS A 217 -5.30 10.14 23.74
C LYS A 217 -6.28 11.03 23.00
#